data_AF-A0A8T4GKD4-F1
#
_entry.id   AF-A0A8T4GKD4-F1
#
_cell.length_a   1.000
_cell.length_b   1.000
_cell.length_c   1.000
_cell.angle_alpha   90.00
_cell.angle_beta   90.00
_cell.angle_gamma   90.00
#
_symmetry.space_group_name_H-M   'P 1'
#
loop_
_entity.id
_entity.type
_entity.pdbx_description
1 polymer ?
#
loop_
_entity_poly.entity_id
_entity_poly.type
_entity_poly.pdbx_seq_one_letter_code
_entity_poly.pdbx_strand_id
1 'polypeptide(L)' 'MSDTTEETPIETAEGIGADGLSPAVLASVGSVALALYFYYVRGDQQRGQFVGFWPVTILSLASYFKLEEIKQMLAERDE' A
#
# COMPACT_ATOMS: atom_id res chain seq x y z
N MET A 1 9.20 15.14 -26.23
CA MET A 1 9.79 14.40 -25.08
C MET A 1 8.64 14.21 -24.11
N SER A 2 8.28 12.96 -23.81
CA SER A 2 7.08 12.63 -23.04
C SER A 2 7.24 13.04 -21.59
N ASP A 3 6.31 13.86 -21.13
CA ASP A 3 6.13 14.28 -19.75
C ASP A 3 5.46 13.11 -19.00
N THR A 4 6.27 12.19 -18.48
CA THR A 4 5.81 11.27 -17.44
C THR A 4 5.98 12.02 -16.12
N THR A 5 4.99 12.85 -15.81
CA THR A 5 4.79 13.35 -14.46
C THR A 5 4.75 12.12 -13.55
N GLU A 6 5.77 11.97 -12.72
CA GLU A 6 5.81 10.98 -11.67
C GLU A 6 4.70 11.31 -10.69
N GLU A 7 3.59 10.59 -10.82
CA GLU A 7 2.44 10.65 -9.93
C GLU A 7 2.92 10.08 -8.58
N THR A 8 3.51 10.94 -7.76
CA THR A 8 4.14 10.54 -6.50
C THR A 8 3.07 9.92 -5.59
N PRO A 9 3.18 8.64 -5.21
CA PRO A 9 2.15 7.90 -4.45
C PRO A 9 1.86 8.46 -3.05
N ILE A 10 2.66 9.44 -2.61
CA ILE A 10 2.59 10.08 -1.29
C ILE A 10 1.32 10.92 -1.10
N GLU A 11 0.71 11.43 -2.17
CA GLU A 11 -0.48 12.29 -2.07
C GLU A 11 -1.74 11.51 -1.64
N THR A 12 -1.80 10.20 -1.90
CA THR A 12 -2.92 9.33 -1.47
C THR A 12 -2.92 9.05 0.04
N ALA A 13 -1.79 9.24 0.74
CA ALA A 13 -1.67 8.92 2.16
C ALA A 13 -2.24 10.00 3.10
N GLU A 14 -2.37 11.25 2.63
CA GLU A 14 -2.73 12.41 3.46
C GLU A 14 -4.23 12.46 3.81
N GLY A 15 -5.07 11.64 3.15
CA GLY A 15 -6.52 11.53 3.42
C GLY A 15 -6.92 10.46 4.46
N ILE A 16 -5.96 9.77 5.07
CA ILE A 16 -6.22 8.60 5.93
C ILE A 16 -6.33 9.02 7.40
N GLY A 17 -7.55 9.28 7.87
CA GLY A 17 -7.85 9.58 9.29
C GLY A 17 -7.60 8.38 10.24
N ALA A 18 -7.84 8.55 11.54
CA ALA A 18 -7.55 7.52 12.57
C ALA A 18 -8.29 6.18 12.38
N ASP A 19 -9.47 6.18 11.73
CA ASP A 19 -10.18 4.97 11.27
C ASP A 19 -9.65 4.40 9.94
N GLY A 20 -8.78 5.14 9.25
CA GLY A 20 -8.22 4.81 7.94
C GLY A 20 -6.88 4.06 8.00
N LEU A 21 -6.23 3.98 9.16
CA LEU A 21 -5.01 3.19 9.37
C LEU A 21 -5.32 1.69 9.36
N SER A 22 -5.74 1.19 8.20
CA SER A 22 -5.99 -0.22 7.95
C SER A 22 -4.71 -1.03 8.24
N PRO A 23 -4.84 -2.28 8.73
CA PRO A 23 -3.73 -3.21 8.85
C PRO A 23 -2.88 -3.29 7.58
N ALA A 24 -3.50 -3.13 6.40
CA ALA A 24 -2.81 -3.10 5.12
C ALA A 24 -1.90 -1.87 4.97
N VAL A 25 -2.34 -0.69 5.39
CA VAL A 25 -1.54 0.54 5.33
C VAL A 25 -0.34 0.42 6.27
N LEU A 26 -0.54 -0.08 7.49
CA LEU A 26 0.53 -0.33 8.45
C LEU A 26 1.54 -1.36 7.93
N ALA A 27 1.06 -2.46 7.34
CA ALA A 27 1.92 -3.47 6.74
C ALA A 27 2.72 -2.92 5.55
N SER A 28 2.11 -2.08 4.72
CA SER A 28 2.79 -1.41 3.60
C SER A 28 3.89 -0.47 4.07
N VAL A 29 3.62 0.38 5.06
CA VAL A 29 4.63 1.28 5.64
C VAL A 29 5.74 0.48 6.32
N GLY A 30 5.39 -0.56 7.08
CA GLY A 30 6.34 -1.48 7.70
C GLY A 30 7.23 -2.17 6.68
N SER A 31 6.69 -2.51 5.50
CA SER A 31 7.47 -3.10 4.42
C SER A 31 8.47 -2.12 3.81
N VAL A 32 8.09 -0.86 3.59
CA VAL A 32 9.05 0.18 3.12
C VAL A 32 10.17 0.38 4.15
N ALA A 33 9.83 0.49 5.43
CA ALA A 33 10.81 0.65 6.49
C ALA A 33 11.77 -0.56 6.58
N LEU A 34 11.23 -1.78 6.42
CA LEU A 34 12.02 -3.00 6.41
C LEU A 34 12.94 -3.08 5.17
N ALA A 35 12.47 -2.65 4.00
CA ALA A 35 13.28 -2.57 2.80
C ALA A 35 14.51 -1.67 2.99
N LEU A 36 14.31 -0.49 3.59
CA LEU A 36 15.40 0.44 3.93
C LEU A 36 16.38 -0.17 4.93
N TYR A 37 15.89 -0.92 5.92
CA TYR A 37 16.76 -1.64 6.86
C TYR A 37 17.63 -2.68 6.14
N PHE A 38 17.05 -3.49 5.25
CA PHE A 38 17.82 -4.47 4.49
C PHE A 38 18.84 -3.83 3.56
N TYR A 39 18.47 -2.73 2.89
CA TYR A 39 19.33 -2.04 1.93
C TYR A 39 20.51 -1.32 2.62
N TYR A 40 20.23 -0.49 3.62
CA TYR A 40 21.25 0.37 4.25
C TYR A 40 21.95 -0.28 5.45
N VAL A 41 21.22 -1.01 6.30
CA VAL A 41 21.80 -1.57 7.53
C VAL A 41 22.39 -2.96 7.29
N ARG A 42 21.67 -3.81 6.55
CA ARG A 42 22.08 -5.20 6.30
C ARG A 42 22.97 -5.35 5.07
N GLY A 43 23.04 -4.34 4.20
CA GLY A 43 23.78 -4.37 2.94
C GLY A 43 23.24 -5.37 1.90
N ASP A 44 22.04 -5.92 2.13
CA ASP A 44 21.43 -6.97 1.31
C ASP A 44 20.44 -6.31 0.32
N GLN A 45 21.00 -5.76 -0.75
CA GLN A 45 20.27 -4.94 -1.72
C GLN A 45 19.18 -5.73 -2.45
N GLN A 46 19.40 -7.01 -2.76
CA GLN A 46 18.40 -7.84 -3.43
C GLN A 46 17.16 -8.04 -2.54
N ARG A 47 17.35 -8.31 -1.25
CA ARG A 47 16.24 -8.41 -0.30
C ARG A 47 15.55 -7.08 -0.05
N GLY A 48 16.32 -5.99 0.03
CA GLY A 48 15.76 -4.64 0.12
C GLY A 48 14.79 -4.34 -1.02
N GLN A 49 15.14 -4.71 -2.26
CA GLN A 49 14.26 -4.51 -3.42
C GLN A 49 12.97 -5.34 -3.35
N PHE A 50 13.06 -6.63 -2.99
CA PHE A 50 11.87 -7.50 -2.87
C PHE A 50 10.89 -7.00 -1.80
N VAL A 51 11.41 -6.62 -0.64
CA VAL A 51 10.60 -6.07 0.45
C VAL A 51 10.06 -4.68 0.09
N GLY A 52 10.78 -3.92 -0.76
CA GLY A 52 10.32 -2.65 -1.30
C GLY A 52 9.14 -2.76 -2.27
N PHE A 53 8.91 -3.92 -2.88
CA PHE A 53 7.76 -4.19 -3.77
C PHE A 53 6.51 -4.72 -3.06
N TRP A 54 6.62 -5.17 -1.81
CA TRP A 54 5.46 -5.62 -1.03
C TRP A 54 4.40 -4.54 -0.70
N PRO A 55 4.72 -3.25 -0.53
CA PRO A 55 3.69 -2.23 -0.28
C PRO A 55 2.63 -2.17 -1.38
N VAL A 56 3.04 -2.23 -2.65
CA VAL A 56 2.10 -2.19 -3.78
C VAL A 56 1.24 -3.45 -3.83
N THR A 57 1.79 -4.63 -3.49
CA THR A 57 0.99 -5.87 -3.47
C THR A 57 0.00 -5.89 -2.31
N ILE A 58 0.41 -5.46 -1.12
CA ILE A 58 -0.46 -5.36 0.07
C ILE A 58 -1.61 -4.37 -0.18
N LEU A 59 -1.31 -3.19 -0.73
CA LEU A 59 -2.32 -2.18 -1.05
C LEU A 59 -3.28 -2.66 -2.15
N SER A 60 -2.77 -3.34 -3.17
CA SER A 60 -3.59 -3.89 -4.24
C SER A 60 -4.54 -4.96 -3.70
N LEU A 61 -4.04 -5.85 -2.83
CA LEU A 61 -4.86 -6.86 -2.17
C LEU A 61 -5.90 -6.23 -1.23
N ALA A 62 -5.52 -5.22 -0.46
CA ALA A 62 -6.44 -4.52 0.43
C ALA A 62 -7.53 -3.76 -0.33
N SER A 63 -7.19 -3.19 -1.48
CA SER A 63 -8.15 -2.54 -2.38
C SER A 63 -9.17 -3.55 -2.91
N TYR A 64 -8.74 -4.76 -3.26
CA TYR A 64 -9.65 -5.84 -3.67
C TYR A 64 -10.67 -6.19 -2.58
N PHE A 65 -10.23 -6.35 -1.33
CA PHE A 65 -11.14 -6.65 -0.22
C PHE A 65 -12.11 -5.49 0.09
N LYS A 66 -11.65 -4.23 0.03
CA LYS A 66 -12.54 -3.07 0.15
C LYS A 66 -13.62 -3.04 -0.93
N LEU A 67 -13.30 -3.46 -2.15
CA LEU A 67 -14.28 -3.54 -3.23
C LEU A 67 -15.35 -4.60 -2.96
N GLU A 68 -14.98 -5.72 -2.34
CA GLU A 68 -15.92 -6.78 -1.96
C GLU A 68 -16.86 -6.33 -0.82
N GLU A 69 -16.32 -5.62 0.17
CA GLU A 69 -17.11 -4.99 1.24
C GLU A 69 -18.13 -3.99 0.67
N ILE A 70 -17.71 -3.09 -0.24
CA ILE A 70 -18.61 -2.13 -0.89
C ILE A 70 -19.71 -2.85 -1.69
N LYS A 71 -19.38 -3.94 -2.39
CA LYS A 71 -20.38 -4.74 -3.13
C LYS A 71 -21.40 -5.38 -2.20
N GLN A 72 -20.98 -5.93 -1.05
CA GLN A 72 -21.89 -6.52 -0.07
C GLN A 72 -22.84 -5.47 0.52
N MET A 73 -22.31 -4.30 0.90
CA MET A 73 -23.13 -3.20 1.42
C MET A 73 -24.15 -2.67 0.41
N LEU A 74 -23.83 -2.70 -0.89
CA LEU A 74 -24.76 -2.34 -1.97
C LEU A 74 -25.84 -3.40 -2.16
N ALA A 75 -25.49 -4.68 -2.14
CA ALA A 75 -26.44 -5.79 -2.31
C ALA A 75 -27.48 -5.81 -1.18
N GLU A 76 -27.06 -5.61 0.07
CA GLU A 76 -27.94 -5.59 1.24
C GLU A 76 -28.88 -4.36 1.27
N ARG A 77 -28.58 -3.32 0.48
CA ARG A 77 -29.39 -2.10 0.39
C ARG A 77 -30.46 -2.15 -0.71
N ASP A 78 -30.34 -3.10 -1.63
CA ASP A 78 -31.30 -3.34 -2.73
C ASP A 78 -32.35 -4.42 -2.38
N GLU A 79 -32.24 -5.04 -1.18
CA GLU A 79 -33.26 -5.92 -0.56
C GLU A 79 -34.22 -5.14 0.37
#